data_AF-Q52359-F1
#
_entry.id   AF-Q52359-F1
#
_cell.length_a   1.000
_cell.length_b   1.000
_cell.length_c   1.000
_cell.angle_alpha   90.00
_cell.angle_beta   90.00
_cell.angle_gamma   90.00
#
_symmetry.space_group_name_H-M   'P 1'
#
loop_
_entity.id
_entity.type
_entity.pdbx_description
1 polymer ?
#
loop_
_entity_poly.entity_id
_entity_poly.type
_entity_poly.pdbx_seq_one_letter_code
_entity_poly.pdbx_strand_id
1 'polypeptide(L)'
;MNLQSGQNIPLQQSAIRLNLQYPTKSGFKGEPDTCLFLLNAQGKVSGDSDFIFYNNLSSPEGAVKLVTGSQQSSIEIALDRVPANISKIAITVVIDGEDTISGLSSLSMQAQGIAEFQAETQGRSEKAIILGEVYRHNGAWKLRALGQGFNGGLEPLAISYGVDVAQPAPQPAKPARISLEKKLETRSPRLVSLAKKASVSLTKNKLDTLEAAVAFVLDASGSMSGQFSKGNVQSVLDRIAVLAAQFDDDGEMDVWGFGEKHKKYPNVTLDNLDTYIQSIRGAGKRSAWENLPGLGGTNNEPPVMEEIVDYFKDSKIPVYVVFITDGGISKTRAIKDAIRRSANYPIFWKFVGLGGSSYGILKNLDDFTDRRVDNTHFFAMDDFGSISDEKLYDNLLEEFRPWIDETK
;
A
#
# COMPACT_ATOMS: atom_id res chain seq x y z
N MET A 1 10.12 9.22 36.01
CA MET A 1 10.17 8.12 37.01
C MET A 1 10.44 6.82 36.26
N ASN A 2 11.34 5.96 36.74
CA ASN A 2 11.57 4.66 36.11
C ASN A 2 10.68 3.62 36.79
N LEU A 3 9.84 2.94 36.01
CA LEU A 3 8.97 1.88 36.49
C LEU A 3 9.71 0.54 36.48
N GLN A 4 9.38 -0.29 37.45
CA GLN A 4 9.73 -1.72 37.45
C GLN A 4 8.56 -2.56 36.93
N SER A 5 8.85 -3.78 36.49
CA SER A 5 7.81 -4.74 36.11
C SER A 5 6.77 -4.89 37.22
N GLY A 6 5.50 -4.78 36.87
CA GLY A 6 4.36 -4.83 37.78
C GLY A 6 3.97 -3.48 38.42
N GLN A 7 4.84 -2.47 38.38
CA GLN A 7 4.58 -1.16 38.97
C GLN A 7 3.51 -0.39 38.18
N ASN A 8 2.67 0.36 38.90
CA ASN A 8 1.66 1.23 38.30
C ASN A 8 1.77 2.67 38.80
N ILE A 9 1.37 3.61 37.96
CA ILE A 9 1.35 5.05 38.24
C ILE A 9 0.00 5.65 37.80
N PRO A 10 -0.63 6.54 38.58
CA PRO A 10 -1.82 7.24 38.13
C PRO A 10 -1.53 8.16 36.94
N LEU A 11 -2.49 8.26 36.03
CA LEU A 11 -2.50 9.20 34.91
C LEU A 11 -3.50 10.30 35.26
N GLN A 12 -3.03 11.55 35.32
CA GLN A 12 -3.84 12.71 35.68
C GLN A 12 -4.23 13.57 34.47
N GLN A 13 -3.58 13.33 33.34
CA GLN A 13 -3.80 14.04 32.09
C GLN A 13 -5.06 13.53 31.39
N SER A 14 -5.68 14.38 30.56
CA SER A 14 -6.76 13.96 29.66
C SER A 14 -6.24 13.17 28.44
N ALA A 15 -4.96 13.34 28.10
CA ALA A 15 -4.30 12.59 27.06
C ALA A 15 -2.84 12.29 27.44
N ILE A 16 -2.31 11.19 26.94
CA ILE A 16 -0.91 10.79 27.12
C ILE A 16 -0.28 10.41 25.79
N ARG A 17 1.05 10.56 25.72
CA ARG A 17 1.87 10.03 24.62
C ARG A 17 2.87 9.01 25.15
N LEU A 18 2.89 7.84 24.55
CA LEU A 18 3.87 6.79 24.81
C LEU A 18 4.80 6.69 23.60
N ASN A 19 6.10 6.75 23.81
CA ASN A 19 7.09 6.51 22.78
C ASN A 19 7.80 5.19 23.09
N LEU A 20 7.81 4.28 22.14
CA LEU A 20 8.48 3.00 22.25
C LEU A 20 9.75 3.05 21.42
N GLN A 21 10.82 2.44 21.93
CA GLN A 21 12.06 2.24 21.18
C GLN A 21 12.44 0.76 21.27
N TYR A 22 12.76 0.18 20.12
CA TYR A 22 13.10 -1.23 19.98
C TYR A 22 14.21 -1.44 18.94
N PRO A 23 15.37 -0.78 19.07
CA PRO A 23 16.45 -0.91 18.11
C PRO A 23 16.96 -2.34 18.03
N THR A 24 17.19 -2.83 16.81
CA THR A 24 17.58 -4.22 16.56
C THR A 24 19.10 -4.40 16.57
N LYS A 25 19.57 -5.60 16.89
CA LYS A 25 21.00 -5.95 16.77
C LYS A 25 21.36 -6.18 15.31
N SER A 26 22.65 -6.05 14.98
CA SER A 26 23.16 -6.39 13.65
C SER A 26 22.80 -7.83 13.28
N GLY A 27 22.25 -8.04 12.09
CA GLY A 27 21.85 -9.35 11.58
C GLY A 27 20.42 -9.78 11.95
N PHE A 28 19.66 -8.92 12.65
CA PHE A 28 18.21 -9.10 12.83
C PHE A 28 17.50 -9.00 11.47
N LYS A 29 16.67 -9.99 11.14
CA LYS A 29 15.95 -10.11 9.86
C LYS A 29 14.45 -9.93 10.01
N GLY A 30 13.91 -10.10 11.21
CA GLY A 30 12.51 -9.87 11.52
C GLY A 30 12.14 -8.40 11.55
N GLU A 31 10.84 -8.13 11.68
CA GLU A 31 10.27 -6.79 11.79
C GLU A 31 9.58 -6.64 13.16
N PRO A 32 10.06 -5.74 14.04
CA PRO A 32 9.38 -5.46 15.30
C PRO A 32 8.19 -4.51 15.08
N ASP A 33 6.99 -4.98 15.38
CA ASP A 33 5.75 -4.23 15.24
C ASP A 33 5.12 -3.90 16.59
N THR A 34 4.57 -2.70 16.70
CA THR A 34 3.76 -2.31 17.86
C THR A 34 2.29 -2.62 17.61
N CYS A 35 1.65 -3.30 18.57
CA CYS A 35 0.21 -3.53 18.53
C CYS A 35 -0.47 -3.14 19.84
N LEU A 36 -1.69 -2.64 19.76
CA LEU A 36 -2.51 -2.23 20.90
C LEU A 36 -3.84 -2.99 20.89
N PHE A 37 -4.26 -3.45 22.05
CA PHE A 37 -5.55 -4.12 22.23
C PHE A 37 -6.40 -3.32 23.22
N LEU A 38 -7.54 -2.81 22.76
CA LEU A 38 -8.53 -2.13 23.58
C LEU A 38 -9.47 -3.20 24.16
N LEU A 39 -9.37 -3.42 25.46
CA LEU A 39 -9.96 -4.55 26.15
C LEU A 39 -11.14 -4.10 27.01
N ASN A 40 -12.24 -4.84 26.90
CA ASN A 40 -13.40 -4.73 27.75
C ASN A 40 -13.14 -5.27 29.17
N ALA A 41 -14.16 -5.27 30.02
CA ALA A 41 -14.07 -5.73 31.41
C ALA A 41 -13.70 -7.22 31.54
N GLN A 42 -13.92 -8.03 30.49
CA GLN A 42 -13.54 -9.44 30.43
C GLN A 42 -12.09 -9.63 29.97
N GLY A 43 -11.35 -8.54 29.70
CA GLY A 43 -9.99 -8.59 29.18
C GLY A 43 -9.93 -9.03 27.72
N LYS A 44 -11.01 -8.84 26.97
CA LYS A 44 -11.13 -9.21 25.56
C LYS A 44 -11.44 -7.99 24.69
N VAL A 45 -11.07 -8.02 23.41
CA VAL A 45 -11.57 -7.03 22.45
C VAL A 45 -13.09 -7.22 22.25
N SER A 46 -13.81 -6.14 21.91
CA SER A 46 -15.25 -6.23 21.59
C SER A 46 -15.50 -6.54 20.10
N GLY A 47 -14.45 -6.38 19.27
CA GLY A 47 -14.42 -6.65 17.83
C GLY A 47 -13.12 -6.12 17.21
N ASP A 48 -12.97 -6.26 15.89
CA ASP A 48 -11.71 -5.96 15.18
C ASP A 48 -11.27 -4.49 15.31
N SER A 49 -12.21 -3.57 15.45
CA SER A 49 -11.93 -2.13 15.63
C SER A 49 -11.20 -1.79 16.93
N ASP A 50 -11.24 -2.71 17.91
CA ASP A 50 -10.56 -2.59 19.20
C ASP A 50 -9.10 -3.11 19.13
N PHE A 51 -8.63 -3.51 17.94
CA PHE A 51 -7.26 -3.93 17.69
C PHE A 51 -6.54 -2.93 16.77
N ILE A 52 -5.50 -2.26 17.29
CA ILE A 52 -4.72 -1.24 16.60
C ILE A 52 -3.33 -1.79 16.27
N PHE A 53 -2.97 -1.80 15.00
CA PHE A 53 -1.71 -2.36 14.50
C PHE A 53 -1.33 -1.68 13.17
N TYR A 54 -0.27 -2.12 12.49
CA TYR A 54 0.25 -1.42 11.29
C TYR A 54 -0.81 -1.17 10.19
N ASN A 55 -1.83 -2.02 10.07
CA ASN A 55 -2.91 -1.86 9.08
C ASN A 55 -4.12 -1.06 9.59
N ASN A 56 -4.23 -0.86 10.91
CA ASN A 56 -5.30 -0.08 11.54
C ASN A 56 -4.69 0.84 12.62
N LEU A 57 -4.32 2.06 12.22
CA LEU A 57 -3.51 2.98 13.05
C LEU A 57 -4.33 3.82 14.05
N SER A 58 -5.66 3.67 14.11
CA SER A 58 -6.49 4.47 15.03
C SER A 58 -7.79 3.79 15.43
N SER A 59 -8.21 3.99 16.68
CA SER A 59 -9.55 3.60 17.14
C SER A 59 -10.63 4.42 16.42
N PRO A 60 -11.84 3.87 16.16
CA PRO A 60 -12.91 4.57 15.42
C PRO A 60 -13.28 5.96 15.95
N GLU A 61 -13.27 6.13 17.26
CA GLU A 61 -13.59 7.36 17.98
C GLU A 61 -12.40 8.35 18.06
N GLY A 62 -11.24 7.96 17.54
CA GLY A 62 -10.00 8.72 17.58
C GLY A 62 -9.38 8.86 18.98
N ALA A 63 -9.74 7.99 19.93
CA ALA A 63 -9.17 8.00 21.28
C ALA A 63 -7.74 7.45 21.33
N VAL A 64 -7.41 6.50 20.46
CA VAL A 64 -6.07 5.89 20.36
C VAL A 64 -5.55 6.09 18.94
N LYS A 65 -4.31 6.55 18.81
CA LYS A 65 -3.60 6.67 17.53
C LYS A 65 -2.19 6.12 17.64
N LEU A 66 -1.80 5.28 16.68
CA LEU A 66 -0.47 4.70 16.55
C LEU A 66 0.25 5.35 15.36
N VAL A 67 1.51 5.70 15.54
CA VAL A 67 2.45 6.09 14.49
C VAL A 67 3.62 5.12 14.55
N THR A 68 3.83 4.37 13.48
CA THR A 68 4.91 3.38 13.37
C THR A 68 6.16 3.98 12.73
N GLY A 69 7.30 3.37 13.03
CA GLY A 69 8.60 3.63 12.43
C GLY A 69 9.45 2.36 12.53
N SER A 70 10.58 2.33 11.84
CA SER A 70 11.38 1.10 11.66
C SER A 70 11.89 0.47 12.96
N GLN A 71 12.18 1.27 13.99
CA GLN A 71 12.69 0.80 15.30
C GLN A 71 12.11 1.57 16.48
N GLN A 72 10.99 2.26 16.23
CA GLN A 72 10.31 3.09 17.22
C GLN A 72 8.84 3.25 16.84
N SER A 73 8.00 3.52 17.83
CA SER A 73 6.61 3.91 17.60
C SER A 73 6.16 4.98 18.59
N SER A 74 5.14 5.73 18.22
CA SER A 74 4.49 6.71 19.09
C SER A 74 3.00 6.41 19.18
N ILE A 75 2.48 6.37 20.40
CA ILE A 75 1.08 6.09 20.71
C ILE A 75 0.50 7.31 21.41
N GLU A 76 -0.58 7.86 20.87
CA GLU A 76 -1.35 8.91 21.51
C GLU A 76 -2.66 8.32 22.03
N ILE A 77 -2.98 8.59 23.30
CA ILE A 77 -4.21 8.11 23.95
C ILE A 77 -4.92 9.31 24.59
N ALA A 78 -6.05 9.71 24.01
CA ALA A 78 -7.01 10.64 24.60
C ALA A 78 -7.92 9.89 25.60
N LEU A 79 -7.47 9.84 26.84
CA LEU A 79 -8.07 9.08 27.95
C LEU A 79 -9.52 9.46 28.26
N ASP A 80 -9.91 10.69 27.94
CA ASP A 80 -11.25 11.24 28.07
C ASP A 80 -12.20 10.81 26.93
N ARG A 81 -11.66 10.40 25.79
CA ARG A 81 -12.43 9.91 24.63
C ARG A 81 -12.56 8.40 24.56
N VAL A 82 -11.73 7.67 25.31
CA VAL A 82 -11.80 6.19 25.34
C VAL A 82 -13.20 5.74 25.77
N PRO A 83 -13.91 4.91 24.98
CA PRO A 83 -15.27 4.49 25.26
C PRO A 83 -15.43 3.83 26.63
N ALA A 84 -16.61 3.94 27.24
CA ALA A 84 -16.89 3.43 28.59
C ALA A 84 -16.78 1.89 28.69
N ASN A 85 -17.03 1.17 27.60
CA ASN A 85 -16.88 -0.29 27.52
C ASN A 85 -15.41 -0.74 27.54
N ILE A 86 -14.45 0.13 27.21
CA ILE A 86 -13.03 -0.18 27.28
C ILE A 86 -12.52 0.05 28.71
N SER A 87 -12.00 -1.01 29.31
CA SER A 87 -11.46 -1.02 30.67
C SER A 87 -9.94 -0.93 30.69
N LYS A 88 -9.27 -1.35 29.61
CA LYS A 88 -7.82 -1.49 29.53
C LYS A 88 -7.33 -1.38 28.09
N ILE A 89 -6.12 -0.88 27.88
CA ILE A 89 -5.40 -0.86 26.62
C ILE A 89 -4.06 -1.56 26.85
N ALA A 90 -3.85 -2.73 26.24
CA ALA A 90 -2.57 -3.43 26.29
C ALA A 90 -1.63 -2.88 25.21
N ILE A 91 -0.37 -2.64 25.57
CA ILE A 91 0.66 -2.12 24.67
C ILE A 91 1.70 -3.22 24.45
N THR A 92 1.86 -3.64 23.21
CA THR A 92 2.66 -4.82 22.87
C THR A 92 3.64 -4.53 21.74
N VAL A 93 4.76 -5.26 21.76
CA VAL A 93 5.69 -5.36 20.62
C VAL A 93 5.78 -6.82 20.21
N VAL A 94 5.68 -7.08 18.91
CA VAL A 94 5.71 -8.42 18.32
C VAL A 94 6.78 -8.45 17.24
N ILE A 95 7.53 -9.55 17.13
CA ILE A 95 8.51 -9.77 16.07
C ILE A 95 7.85 -10.64 15.00
N ASP A 96 7.68 -10.09 13.80
CA ASP A 96 7.41 -10.88 12.60
C ASP A 96 8.73 -11.43 12.02
N GLY A 97 8.71 -12.65 11.50
CA GLY A 97 9.90 -13.36 11.02
C GLY A 97 10.51 -14.35 12.02
N GLU A 98 11.74 -14.80 11.75
CA GLU A 98 12.39 -15.90 12.48
C GLU A 98 13.01 -15.48 13.82
N ASP A 99 13.31 -14.19 14.00
CA ASP A 99 13.95 -13.65 15.20
C ASP A 99 13.02 -13.66 16.44
N THR A 100 13.61 -13.33 17.60
CA THR A 100 12.91 -13.22 18.88
C THR A 100 13.22 -11.88 19.55
N ILE A 101 12.57 -11.60 20.69
CA ILE A 101 12.84 -10.41 21.51
C ILE A 101 14.33 -10.29 21.89
N SER A 102 15.08 -11.41 21.97
CA SER A 102 16.53 -11.39 22.22
C SER A 102 17.36 -10.72 21.13
N GLY A 103 16.82 -10.59 19.92
CA GLY A 103 17.44 -9.88 18.81
C GLY A 103 17.35 -8.35 18.93
N LEU A 104 16.55 -7.82 19.85
CA LEU A 104 16.50 -6.39 20.15
C LEU A 104 17.70 -5.98 21.03
N SER A 105 18.36 -4.88 20.66
CA SER A 105 19.46 -4.27 21.42
C SER A 105 18.94 -3.56 22.67
N SER A 106 17.75 -2.97 22.61
CA SER A 106 17.00 -2.47 23.75
C SER A 106 15.50 -2.50 23.44
N LEU A 107 14.68 -2.44 24.49
CA LEU A 107 13.24 -2.32 24.36
C LEU A 107 12.68 -1.46 25.50
N SER A 108 12.17 -0.27 25.17
CA SER A 108 11.68 0.69 26.17
C SER A 108 10.31 1.28 25.80
N MET A 109 9.60 1.74 26.83
CA MET A 109 8.36 2.51 26.73
C MET A 109 8.46 3.76 27.61
N GLN A 110 8.40 4.93 26.98
CA GLN A 110 8.43 6.22 27.65
C GLN A 110 7.05 6.89 27.59
N ALA A 111 6.39 7.04 28.73
CA ALA A 111 5.25 7.91 28.89
C ALA A 111 5.74 9.36 29.09
N GLN A 112 5.56 10.19 28.07
CA GLN A 112 6.19 11.51 27.97
C GLN A 112 5.91 12.38 29.22
N GLY A 113 6.96 12.74 29.96
CA GLY A 113 6.87 13.57 31.16
C GLY A 113 6.30 12.87 32.40
N ILE A 114 6.03 11.55 32.33
CA ILE A 114 5.38 10.79 33.40
C ILE A 114 6.34 9.71 33.92
N ALA A 115 6.65 8.74 33.06
CA ALA A 115 7.36 7.55 33.46
C ALA A 115 8.09 6.90 32.27
N GLU A 116 9.06 6.05 32.57
CA GLU A 116 9.78 5.24 31.59
C GLU A 116 9.91 3.82 32.11
N PHE A 117 9.85 2.85 31.20
CA PHE A 117 10.02 1.43 31.51
C PHE A 117 10.98 0.82 30.50
N GLN A 118 11.99 0.11 30.99
CA GLN A 118 12.92 -0.68 30.19
C GLN A 118 12.57 -2.16 30.39
N ALA A 119 12.22 -2.85 29.31
CA ALA A 119 11.99 -4.29 29.34
C ALA A 119 13.32 -5.03 29.17
N GLU A 120 13.46 -6.16 29.86
CA GLU A 120 14.55 -7.10 29.64
C GLU A 120 14.39 -7.75 28.26
N THR A 121 15.48 -7.83 27.50
CA THR A 121 15.51 -8.49 26.18
C THR A 121 16.47 -9.68 26.16
N GLN A 122 17.46 -9.74 27.04
CA GLN A 122 18.50 -10.75 26.98
C GLN A 122 17.95 -12.16 27.26
N GLY A 123 18.29 -13.11 26.38
CA GLY A 123 17.91 -14.53 26.54
C GLY A 123 16.43 -14.84 26.30
N ARG A 124 15.64 -13.88 25.81
CA ARG A 124 14.21 -14.05 25.57
C ARG A 124 13.92 -14.79 24.27
N SER A 125 13.28 -15.95 24.37
CA SER A 125 12.85 -16.76 23.23
C SER A 125 11.46 -16.40 22.73
N GLU A 126 10.73 -15.56 23.46
CA GLU A 126 9.40 -15.10 23.09
C GLU A 126 9.47 -14.23 21.81
N LYS A 127 8.42 -14.30 20.99
CA LYS A 127 8.26 -13.45 19.79
C LYS A 127 7.39 -12.23 20.05
N ALA A 128 6.71 -12.16 21.18
CA ALA A 128 5.91 -11.00 21.55
C ALA A 128 6.13 -10.64 23.02
N ILE A 129 5.89 -9.39 23.37
CA ILE A 129 6.00 -8.87 24.72
C ILE A 129 4.94 -7.80 24.98
N ILE A 130 4.27 -7.90 26.11
CA ILE A 130 3.34 -6.90 26.63
C ILE A 130 4.17 -5.94 27.50
N LEU A 131 4.43 -4.74 26.97
CA LEU A 131 5.25 -3.73 27.64
C LEU A 131 4.52 -3.12 28.83
N GLY A 132 3.24 -2.86 28.67
CA GLY A 132 2.43 -2.28 29.71
C GLY A 132 0.96 -2.21 29.35
N GLU A 133 0.18 -1.70 30.29
CA GLU A 133 -1.25 -1.54 30.15
C GLU A 133 -1.68 -0.17 30.67
N VAL A 134 -2.52 0.52 29.91
CA VAL A 134 -3.24 1.71 30.38
C VAL A 134 -4.64 1.26 30.77
N TYR A 135 -5.03 1.39 32.03
CA TYR A 135 -6.27 0.77 32.53
C TYR A 135 -7.04 1.68 33.49
N ARG A 136 -8.36 1.49 33.54
CA ARG A 136 -9.24 2.16 34.48
C ARG A 136 -9.30 1.39 35.79
N HIS A 137 -9.18 2.10 36.89
CA HIS A 137 -9.36 1.57 38.24
C HIS A 137 -10.03 2.61 39.12
N ASN A 138 -11.22 2.29 39.64
CA ASN A 138 -12.04 3.21 40.45
C ASN A 138 -12.27 4.58 39.77
N GLY A 139 -12.54 4.58 38.45
CA GLY A 139 -12.80 5.79 37.68
C GLY A 139 -11.56 6.60 37.28
N ALA A 140 -10.36 6.22 37.74
CA ALA A 140 -9.10 6.87 37.36
C ALA A 140 -8.30 5.99 36.39
N TRP A 141 -7.55 6.63 35.50
CA TRP A 141 -6.61 5.95 34.61
C TRP A 141 -5.27 5.71 35.30
N LYS A 142 -4.66 4.57 35.00
CA LYS A 142 -3.34 4.17 35.47
C LYS A 142 -2.54 3.56 34.32
N LEU A 143 -1.23 3.79 34.34
CA LEU A 143 -0.27 3.05 33.52
C LEU A 143 0.40 1.98 34.39
N ARG A 144 0.44 0.74 33.92
CA ARG A 144 1.19 -0.37 34.54
C ARG A 144 2.28 -0.84 33.59
N ALA A 145 3.51 -0.90 34.09
CA ALA A 145 4.61 -1.55 33.37
C ALA A 145 4.55 -3.07 33.60
N LEU A 146 4.80 -3.88 32.57
CA LEU A 146 4.74 -5.34 32.64
C LEU A 146 6.04 -5.99 32.14
N GLY A 147 6.36 -5.86 30.85
CA GLY A 147 7.48 -6.60 30.23
C GLY A 147 7.24 -8.11 30.16
N GLN A 148 5.98 -8.53 30.10
CA GLN A 148 5.57 -9.93 30.08
C GLN A 148 5.71 -10.51 28.69
N GLY A 149 6.48 -11.58 28.53
CA GLY A 149 6.68 -12.23 27.25
C GLY A 149 5.51 -13.12 26.86
N PHE A 150 5.35 -13.32 25.57
CA PHE A 150 4.29 -14.14 25.00
C PHE A 150 4.86 -15.03 23.88
N ASN A 151 4.70 -16.33 24.04
CA ASN A 151 5.18 -17.32 23.07
C ASN A 151 4.25 -17.38 21.86
N GLY A 152 4.83 -17.47 20.67
CA GLY A 152 4.09 -17.73 19.43
C GLY A 152 3.78 -16.51 18.56
N GLY A 153 4.17 -15.30 18.95
CA GLY A 153 4.02 -14.11 18.10
C GLY A 153 2.61 -13.53 18.13
N LEU A 154 2.21 -12.86 17.04
CA LEU A 154 1.02 -12.00 17.04
C LEU A 154 -0.28 -12.80 17.10
N GLU A 155 -0.42 -13.85 16.30
CA GLU A 155 -1.67 -14.63 16.20
C GLU A 155 -2.06 -15.25 17.56
N PRO A 156 -1.19 -16.02 18.24
CA PRO A 156 -1.48 -16.55 19.57
C PRO A 156 -1.79 -15.46 20.61
N LEU A 157 -1.11 -14.30 20.53
CA LEU A 157 -1.37 -13.16 21.41
C LEU A 157 -2.76 -12.55 21.15
N ALA A 158 -3.13 -12.36 19.88
CA ALA A 158 -4.42 -11.83 19.47
C ALA A 158 -5.58 -12.75 19.91
N ILE A 159 -5.44 -14.07 19.69
CA ILE A 159 -6.39 -15.08 20.18
C ILE A 159 -6.54 -14.98 21.71
N SER A 160 -5.42 -14.79 22.42
CA SER A 160 -5.44 -14.65 23.89
C SER A 160 -6.26 -13.44 24.37
N TYR A 161 -6.31 -12.37 23.58
CA TYR A 161 -7.17 -11.20 23.80
C TYR A 161 -8.56 -11.30 23.17
N GLY A 162 -8.93 -12.47 22.65
CA GLY A 162 -10.25 -12.73 22.08
C GLY A 162 -10.50 -11.93 20.81
N VAL A 163 -9.44 -11.54 20.10
CA VAL A 163 -9.57 -11.29 18.67
C VAL A 163 -10.05 -12.60 18.10
N ASP A 164 -11.24 -12.58 17.51
CA ASP A 164 -11.75 -13.76 16.83
C ASP A 164 -10.85 -13.94 15.62
N VAL A 165 -9.85 -14.81 15.76
CA VAL A 165 -9.20 -15.41 14.60
C VAL A 165 -10.18 -16.45 14.08
N ALA A 166 -11.37 -15.98 13.68
CA ALA A 166 -11.93 -16.49 12.46
C ALA A 166 -10.75 -16.53 11.50
N GLN A 167 -10.48 -17.69 10.87
CA GLN A 167 -9.93 -17.63 9.52
C GLN A 167 -10.65 -16.45 8.88
N PRO A 168 -9.92 -15.39 8.50
CA PRO A 168 -10.48 -14.07 8.29
C PRO A 168 -11.84 -14.27 7.67
N ALA A 169 -12.94 -13.79 8.29
CA ALA A 169 -14.21 -13.72 7.58
C ALA A 169 -13.82 -13.19 6.22
N PRO A 170 -13.94 -13.97 5.13
CA PRO A 170 -12.99 -13.81 4.04
C PRO A 170 -13.02 -12.34 3.63
N GLN A 171 -11.93 -11.60 3.93
CA GLN A 171 -11.36 -10.75 2.89
C GLN A 171 -11.33 -11.71 1.73
N PRO A 172 -12.22 -11.55 0.74
CA PRO A 172 -12.61 -12.60 -0.19
C PRO A 172 -11.38 -13.42 -0.50
N ALA A 173 -11.22 -14.60 0.11
CA ALA A 173 -9.90 -15.22 0.35
C ALA A 173 -9.08 -15.00 -0.91
N LYS A 174 -8.09 -14.08 -0.85
CA LYS A 174 -7.52 -13.39 -2.03
C LYS A 174 -7.56 -14.37 -3.18
N PRO A 175 -8.46 -14.20 -4.18
CA PRO A 175 -8.95 -15.33 -4.94
C PRO A 175 -7.78 -16.21 -5.34
N ALA A 176 -7.56 -17.35 -4.65
CA ALA A 176 -6.41 -18.22 -4.91
C ALA A 176 -6.43 -18.41 -6.41
N ARG A 177 -5.40 -17.99 -7.17
CA ARG A 177 -5.43 -17.67 -8.63
C ARG A 177 -6.54 -18.36 -9.44
N ILE A 178 -6.75 -19.65 -9.20
CA ILE A 178 -7.94 -20.47 -9.46
C ILE A 178 -9.32 -19.74 -9.39
N SER A 179 -9.57 -18.79 -8.48
CA SER A 179 -10.86 -18.10 -8.31
C SER A 179 -10.94 -16.78 -9.07
N LEU A 180 -9.81 -16.12 -9.34
CA LEU A 180 -9.71 -15.10 -10.38
C LEU A 180 -9.87 -15.71 -11.77
N GLU A 181 -9.21 -16.84 -12.02
CA GLU A 181 -9.36 -17.63 -13.24
C GLU A 181 -10.81 -18.09 -13.45
N LYS A 182 -11.49 -18.62 -12.41
CA LYS A 182 -12.93 -18.97 -12.49
C LYS A 182 -13.84 -17.75 -12.66
N LYS A 183 -13.56 -16.62 -12.00
CA LYS A 183 -14.30 -15.35 -12.21
C LYS A 183 -14.15 -14.89 -13.66
N LEU A 184 -12.93 -14.93 -14.21
CA LEU A 184 -12.63 -14.59 -15.60
C LEU A 184 -13.24 -15.58 -16.58
N GLU A 185 -13.24 -16.89 -16.30
CA GLU A 185 -13.94 -17.91 -17.11
C GLU A 185 -15.44 -17.62 -17.23
N THR A 186 -16.05 -17.04 -16.19
CA THR A 186 -17.48 -16.73 -16.19
C THR A 186 -17.78 -15.37 -16.81
N ARG A 187 -16.97 -14.34 -16.52
CA ARG A 187 -17.24 -12.93 -16.89
C ARG A 187 -16.56 -12.50 -18.18
N SER A 188 -15.34 -12.95 -18.43
CA SER A 188 -14.54 -12.54 -19.59
C SER A 188 -13.62 -13.67 -20.07
N PRO A 189 -14.17 -14.72 -20.71
CA PRO A 189 -13.40 -15.93 -21.09
C PRO A 189 -12.14 -15.64 -21.92
N ARG A 190 -12.17 -14.57 -22.71
CA ARG A 190 -11.03 -14.10 -23.53
C ARG A 190 -9.80 -13.71 -22.70
N LEU A 191 -9.98 -13.30 -21.43
CA LEU A 191 -8.91 -12.84 -20.55
C LEU A 191 -8.25 -13.98 -19.75
N VAL A 192 -8.84 -15.17 -19.73
CA VAL A 192 -8.31 -16.33 -18.98
C VAL A 192 -6.89 -16.69 -19.44
N SER A 193 -6.64 -16.64 -20.75
CA SER A 193 -5.28 -16.89 -21.28
C SER A 193 -4.30 -15.82 -20.81
N LEU A 194 -4.71 -14.54 -20.82
CA LEU A 194 -3.90 -13.43 -20.35
C LEU A 194 -3.59 -13.54 -18.86
N ALA A 195 -4.56 -13.94 -18.04
CA ALA A 195 -4.39 -14.10 -16.60
C ALA A 195 -3.43 -15.22 -16.22
N LYS A 196 -3.45 -16.34 -16.96
CA LYS A 196 -2.48 -17.43 -16.79
C LYS A 196 -1.06 -16.95 -17.07
N LYS A 197 -0.87 -16.20 -18.16
CA LYS A 197 0.44 -15.64 -18.54
C LYS A 197 0.93 -14.60 -17.53
N ALA A 198 0.05 -13.69 -17.11
CA ALA A 198 0.34 -12.70 -16.07
C ALA A 198 0.77 -13.38 -14.76
N SER A 199 0.07 -14.43 -14.34
CA SER A 199 0.40 -15.21 -13.14
C SER A 199 1.81 -15.82 -13.18
N VAL A 200 2.21 -16.34 -14.34
CA VAL A 200 3.58 -16.87 -14.53
C VAL A 200 4.62 -15.76 -14.38
N SER A 201 4.41 -14.62 -15.04
CA SER A 201 5.33 -13.47 -14.93
C SER A 201 5.36 -12.87 -13.53
N LEU A 202 4.24 -12.81 -12.81
CA LEU A 202 4.19 -12.34 -11.41
C LEU A 202 5.02 -13.25 -10.49
N THR A 203 4.89 -14.57 -10.62
CA THR A 203 5.69 -15.52 -9.84
C THR A 203 7.17 -15.44 -10.19
N LYS A 204 7.50 -15.33 -11.48
CA LYS A 204 8.89 -15.14 -11.94
C LYS A 204 9.53 -13.91 -11.31
N ASN A 205 8.78 -12.83 -11.17
CA ASN A 205 9.25 -11.57 -10.58
C ASN A 205 9.05 -11.48 -9.06
N LYS A 206 8.58 -12.54 -8.38
CA LYS A 206 8.30 -12.57 -6.93
C LYS A 206 7.33 -11.49 -6.47
N LEU A 207 6.31 -11.24 -7.29
CA LEU A 207 5.26 -10.25 -7.07
C LEU A 207 3.90 -10.89 -6.84
N ASP A 208 3.84 -12.22 -6.76
CA ASP A 208 2.62 -13.02 -6.66
C ASP A 208 1.88 -12.91 -5.33
N THR A 209 2.55 -12.45 -4.28
CA THR A 209 1.96 -12.15 -2.97
C THR A 209 1.84 -10.66 -2.70
N LEU A 210 2.35 -9.80 -3.59
CA LEU A 210 2.32 -8.35 -3.40
C LEU A 210 0.90 -7.82 -3.56
N GLU A 211 0.51 -6.93 -2.67
CA GLU A 211 -0.69 -6.11 -2.81
C GLU A 211 -0.29 -4.73 -3.31
N ALA A 212 -0.95 -4.26 -4.38
CA ALA A 212 -0.68 -2.95 -4.95
C ALA A 212 -1.92 -2.40 -5.66
N ALA A 213 -2.21 -1.12 -5.44
CA ALA A 213 -3.20 -0.40 -6.23
C ALA A 213 -2.63 -0.20 -7.64
N VAL A 214 -3.48 -0.30 -8.67
CA VAL A 214 -3.07 -0.07 -10.05
C VAL A 214 -3.82 1.11 -10.64
N ALA A 215 -3.06 2.02 -11.26
CA ALA A 215 -3.61 3.15 -12.00
C ALA A 215 -3.18 3.09 -13.46
N PHE A 216 -4.11 3.32 -14.38
CA PHE A 216 -3.85 3.40 -15.80
C PHE A 216 -3.99 4.83 -16.31
N VAL A 217 -2.93 5.36 -16.92
CA VAL A 217 -2.89 6.72 -17.45
C VAL A 217 -2.77 6.68 -18.96
N LEU A 218 -3.80 7.20 -19.62
CA LEU A 218 -4.02 7.11 -21.04
C LEU A 218 -3.71 8.44 -21.74
N ASP A 219 -2.74 8.41 -22.65
CA ASP A 219 -2.54 9.48 -23.62
C ASP A 219 -3.67 9.46 -24.66
N ALA A 220 -4.44 10.54 -24.69
CA ALA A 220 -5.58 10.79 -25.57
C ALA A 220 -5.33 11.94 -26.55
N SER A 221 -4.06 12.29 -26.77
CA SER A 221 -3.64 13.25 -27.79
C SER A 221 -4.02 12.82 -29.20
N GLY A 222 -4.01 13.76 -30.14
CA GLY A 222 -4.37 13.51 -31.53
C GLY A 222 -3.47 12.48 -32.22
N SER A 223 -2.19 12.38 -31.85
CA SER A 223 -1.24 11.41 -32.43
C SER A 223 -1.59 9.97 -32.10
N MET A 224 -2.18 9.73 -30.92
CA MET A 224 -2.66 8.41 -30.49
C MET A 224 -3.85 7.88 -31.30
N SER A 225 -4.45 8.66 -32.20
CA SER A 225 -5.67 8.27 -32.96
C SER A 225 -5.53 6.95 -33.71
N GLY A 226 -4.32 6.65 -34.22
CA GLY A 226 -4.02 5.37 -34.85
C GLY A 226 -4.04 4.20 -33.86
N GLN A 227 -3.53 4.39 -32.65
CA GLN A 227 -3.52 3.37 -31.59
C GLN A 227 -4.93 3.10 -31.05
N PHE A 228 -5.76 4.13 -30.94
CA PHE A 228 -7.18 3.98 -30.57
C PHE A 228 -7.98 3.25 -31.65
N SER A 229 -7.79 3.59 -32.93
CA SER A 229 -8.57 2.97 -34.03
C SER A 229 -8.16 1.53 -34.30
N LYS A 230 -6.87 1.18 -34.13
CA LYS A 230 -6.36 -0.20 -34.24
C LYS A 230 -6.71 -1.08 -33.04
N GLY A 231 -7.23 -0.52 -31.95
CA GLY A 231 -7.56 -1.26 -30.73
C GLY A 231 -6.35 -1.58 -29.83
N ASN A 232 -5.17 -1.05 -30.14
CA ASN A 232 -3.95 -1.30 -29.37
C ASN A 232 -4.08 -0.78 -27.93
N VAL A 233 -4.72 0.38 -27.74
CA VAL A 233 -5.00 0.94 -26.41
C VAL A 233 -5.86 -0.01 -25.57
N GLN A 234 -6.94 -0.56 -26.15
CA GLN A 234 -7.79 -1.54 -25.46
C GLN A 234 -7.02 -2.82 -25.15
N SER A 235 -6.17 -3.28 -26.07
CA SER A 235 -5.36 -4.47 -25.88
C SER A 235 -4.35 -4.31 -24.72
N VAL A 236 -3.71 -3.14 -24.60
CA VAL A 236 -2.84 -2.80 -23.47
C VAL A 236 -3.65 -2.70 -22.17
N LEU A 237 -4.81 -2.03 -22.21
CA LEU A 237 -5.72 -1.91 -21.09
C LEU A 237 -6.14 -3.30 -20.55
N ASP A 238 -6.48 -4.24 -21.43
CA ASP A 238 -6.88 -5.60 -21.06
C ASP A 238 -5.80 -6.31 -20.23
N ARG A 239 -4.53 -6.16 -20.62
CA ARG A 239 -3.39 -6.80 -19.93
C ARG A 239 -3.11 -6.15 -18.57
N ILE A 240 -3.20 -4.83 -18.50
CA ILE A 240 -2.99 -4.11 -17.25
C ILE A 240 -4.15 -4.34 -16.28
N ALA A 241 -5.39 -4.39 -16.77
CA ALA A 241 -6.55 -4.74 -15.94
C ALA A 241 -6.46 -6.18 -15.39
N VAL A 242 -5.92 -7.12 -16.18
CA VAL A 242 -5.61 -8.47 -15.70
C VAL A 242 -4.52 -8.46 -14.63
N LEU A 243 -3.48 -7.62 -14.75
CA LEU A 243 -2.48 -7.45 -13.69
C LEU A 243 -3.10 -6.79 -12.44
N ALA A 244 -3.91 -5.75 -12.61
CA ALA A 244 -4.59 -5.06 -11.53
C ALA A 244 -5.42 -6.02 -10.69
N ALA A 245 -6.24 -6.83 -11.35
CA ALA A 245 -7.05 -7.84 -10.69
C ALA A 245 -6.23 -8.95 -10.01
N GLN A 246 -4.93 -9.09 -10.29
CA GLN A 246 -4.02 -10.01 -9.59
C GLN A 246 -3.28 -9.35 -8.43
N PHE A 247 -3.04 -8.03 -8.49
CA PHE A 247 -2.40 -7.26 -7.42
C PHE A 247 -3.38 -6.87 -6.31
N ASP A 248 -4.58 -6.44 -6.70
CA ASP A 248 -5.64 -5.97 -5.83
C ASP A 248 -6.89 -6.85 -6.00
N ASP A 249 -7.59 -7.13 -4.90
CA ASP A 249 -8.74 -8.04 -4.88
C ASP A 249 -10.08 -7.33 -5.11
N ASP A 250 -10.09 -5.99 -5.09
CA ASP A 250 -11.27 -5.17 -5.37
C ASP A 250 -11.75 -5.28 -6.83
N GLY A 251 -10.85 -5.72 -7.72
CA GLY A 251 -11.13 -5.88 -9.14
C GLY A 251 -11.42 -4.56 -9.85
N GLU A 252 -11.00 -3.44 -9.26
CA GLU A 252 -11.10 -2.10 -9.80
C GLU A 252 -9.70 -1.57 -10.18
N MET A 253 -9.65 -0.74 -11.21
CA MET A 253 -8.43 -0.06 -11.62
C MET A 253 -8.76 1.39 -11.90
N ASP A 254 -8.06 2.31 -11.23
CA ASP A 254 -8.24 3.73 -11.45
C ASP A 254 -7.74 4.11 -12.85
N VAL A 255 -8.47 5.01 -13.53
CA VAL A 255 -8.09 5.45 -14.88
C VAL A 255 -8.10 6.96 -15.01
N TRP A 256 -7.02 7.48 -15.58
CA TRP A 256 -6.92 8.86 -16.05
C TRP A 256 -6.69 8.90 -17.54
N GLY A 257 -7.23 9.92 -18.20
CA GLY A 257 -6.87 10.27 -19.56
C GLY A 257 -6.34 11.69 -19.62
N PHE A 258 -5.34 11.94 -20.45
CA PHE A 258 -4.79 13.27 -20.66
C PHE A 258 -4.62 13.60 -22.14
N GLY A 259 -4.71 14.89 -22.46
CA GLY A 259 -4.38 15.52 -23.72
C GLY A 259 -3.87 16.93 -23.39
N GLU A 260 -4.54 17.96 -23.88
CA GLU A 260 -4.34 19.35 -23.43
C GLU A 260 -4.78 19.52 -21.96
N LYS A 261 -5.89 18.85 -21.62
CA LYS A 261 -6.47 18.72 -20.28
C LYS A 261 -6.39 17.27 -19.82
N HIS A 262 -6.62 17.04 -18.54
CA HIS A 262 -6.68 15.69 -17.97
C HIS A 262 -7.99 15.49 -17.21
N LYS A 263 -8.36 14.23 -17.00
CA LYS A 263 -9.57 13.85 -16.29
C LYS A 263 -9.45 12.43 -15.75
N LYS A 264 -9.94 12.20 -14.52
CA LYS A 264 -10.24 10.87 -13.99
C LYS A 264 -11.53 10.31 -14.58
N TYR A 265 -11.50 9.06 -15.03
CA TYR A 265 -12.64 8.32 -15.56
C TYR A 265 -13.19 7.33 -14.52
N PRO A 266 -14.40 6.78 -14.72
CA PRO A 266 -14.90 5.69 -13.88
C PRO A 266 -13.90 4.53 -13.86
N ASN A 267 -13.78 3.84 -12.73
CA ASN A 267 -12.82 2.74 -12.60
C ASN A 267 -13.11 1.63 -13.63
N VAL A 268 -12.04 1.02 -14.13
CA VAL A 268 -12.14 -0.18 -14.95
C VAL A 268 -12.42 -1.36 -14.04
N THR A 269 -13.39 -2.16 -14.43
CA THR A 269 -13.74 -3.42 -13.78
C THR A 269 -13.84 -4.51 -14.83
N LEU A 270 -13.81 -5.77 -14.42
CA LEU A 270 -14.03 -6.90 -15.36
C LEU A 270 -15.37 -6.80 -16.11
N ASP A 271 -16.36 -6.10 -15.54
CA ASP A 271 -17.70 -5.97 -16.11
C ASP A 271 -17.78 -4.90 -17.21
N ASN A 272 -16.92 -3.87 -17.15
CA ASN A 272 -16.92 -2.78 -18.14
C ASN A 272 -15.75 -2.82 -19.12
N LEU A 273 -14.72 -3.65 -18.86
CA LEU A 273 -13.45 -3.68 -19.57
C LEU A 273 -13.59 -3.83 -21.09
N ASP A 274 -14.40 -4.77 -21.56
CA ASP A 274 -14.55 -5.11 -23.00
C ASP A 274 -14.97 -3.92 -23.87
N THR A 275 -15.72 -2.98 -23.29
CA THR A 275 -16.26 -1.82 -24.01
C THR A 275 -15.73 -0.51 -23.45
N TYR A 276 -14.77 -0.55 -22.52
CA TYR A 276 -14.37 0.60 -21.73
C TYR A 276 -13.88 1.76 -22.59
N ILE A 277 -12.89 1.52 -23.47
CA ILE A 277 -12.35 2.56 -24.35
C ILE A 277 -13.43 3.11 -25.29
N GLN A 278 -14.28 2.24 -25.83
CA GLN A 278 -15.39 2.68 -26.68
C GLN A 278 -16.40 3.55 -25.91
N SER A 279 -16.71 3.17 -24.68
CA SER A 279 -17.64 3.88 -23.79
C SER A 279 -17.13 5.29 -23.46
N ILE A 280 -15.88 5.41 -22.99
CA ILE A 280 -15.31 6.73 -22.66
C ILE A 280 -15.13 7.61 -23.90
N ARG A 281 -14.92 7.03 -25.09
CA ARG A 281 -14.88 7.76 -26.36
C ARG A 281 -16.26 8.25 -26.80
N GLY A 282 -17.31 7.49 -26.48
CA GLY A 282 -18.71 7.78 -26.82
C GLY A 282 -19.45 8.65 -25.80
N ALA A 283 -18.86 8.89 -24.62
CA ALA A 283 -19.52 9.57 -23.50
C ALA A 283 -19.77 11.08 -23.69
N GLY A 284 -19.40 11.68 -24.82
CA GLY A 284 -19.57 13.11 -25.06
C GLY A 284 -19.27 13.56 -26.49
N LYS A 285 -19.55 14.84 -26.76
CA LYS A 285 -19.18 15.48 -28.03
C LYS A 285 -17.65 15.61 -28.10
N ARG A 286 -17.08 15.12 -29.21
CA ARG A 286 -15.63 15.08 -29.46
C ARG A 286 -15.32 15.86 -30.73
N SER A 287 -14.29 16.70 -30.69
CA SER A 287 -13.78 17.37 -31.88
C SER A 287 -13.00 16.38 -32.76
N ALA A 288 -12.85 16.65 -34.06
CA ALA A 288 -12.18 15.72 -34.99
C ALA A 288 -10.74 15.34 -34.58
N TRP A 289 -10.09 16.17 -33.78
CA TRP A 289 -8.69 16.06 -33.36
C TRP A 289 -8.50 15.53 -31.93
N GLU A 290 -9.58 15.25 -31.20
CA GLU A 290 -9.53 14.74 -29.82
C GLU A 290 -9.78 13.23 -29.83
N ASN A 291 -9.05 12.42 -29.06
CA ASN A 291 -9.39 10.99 -28.91
C ASN A 291 -10.44 10.72 -27.84
N LEU A 292 -10.44 11.51 -26.76
CA LEU A 292 -11.44 11.49 -25.72
C LEU A 292 -12.15 12.84 -25.59
N PRO A 293 -13.47 12.88 -25.36
CA PRO A 293 -14.22 14.12 -25.27
C PRO A 293 -13.67 15.10 -24.24
N GLY A 294 -13.34 16.32 -24.67
CA GLY A 294 -12.97 17.43 -23.79
C GLY A 294 -11.53 17.42 -23.25
N LEU A 295 -10.66 16.53 -23.75
CA LEU A 295 -9.25 16.49 -23.37
C LEU A 295 -8.34 17.31 -24.29
N GLY A 296 -8.79 17.76 -25.47
CA GLY A 296 -7.93 18.42 -26.45
C GLY A 296 -7.03 17.46 -27.23
N GLY A 297 -6.32 17.99 -28.24
CA GLY A 297 -5.54 17.19 -29.19
C GLY A 297 -4.01 17.26 -29.02
N THR A 298 -3.51 18.07 -28.10
CA THR A 298 -2.08 18.25 -27.80
C THR A 298 -1.68 17.49 -26.54
N ASN A 299 -0.38 17.35 -26.24
CA ASN A 299 0.10 16.58 -25.09
C ASN A 299 0.44 17.51 -23.92
N ASN A 300 -0.01 17.14 -22.71
CA ASN A 300 0.29 17.86 -21.47
C ASN A 300 0.31 16.88 -20.29
N GLU A 301 1.45 16.21 -20.12
CA GLU A 301 1.68 15.16 -19.14
C GLU A 301 1.78 15.66 -17.68
N PRO A 302 2.50 16.76 -17.36
CA PRO A 302 2.76 17.12 -15.96
C PRO A 302 1.51 17.30 -15.09
N PRO A 303 0.41 17.94 -15.55
CA PRO A 303 -0.76 18.13 -14.72
C PRO A 303 -1.41 16.82 -14.25
N VAL A 304 -1.51 15.81 -15.12
CA VAL A 304 -2.09 14.52 -14.73
C VAL A 304 -1.18 13.77 -13.76
N MET A 305 0.14 13.89 -13.92
CA MET A 305 1.09 13.29 -12.99
C MET A 305 0.97 13.91 -11.60
N GLU A 306 0.88 15.23 -11.49
CA GLU A 306 0.69 15.91 -10.20
C GLU A 306 -0.64 15.53 -9.54
N GLU A 307 -1.74 15.45 -10.30
CA GLU A 307 -3.04 14.98 -9.75
C GLU A 307 -2.92 13.57 -9.16
N ILE A 308 -2.28 12.65 -9.89
CA ILE A 308 -2.09 11.27 -9.45
C ILE A 308 -1.20 11.21 -8.20
N VAL A 309 -0.12 11.99 -8.17
CA VAL A 309 0.72 12.10 -6.96
C VAL A 309 -0.11 12.58 -5.78
N ASP A 310 -0.93 13.60 -5.94
CA ASP A 310 -1.77 14.12 -4.87
C ASP A 310 -2.89 13.16 -4.44
N TYR A 311 -3.41 12.36 -5.37
CA TYR A 311 -4.42 11.34 -5.11
C TYR A 311 -3.85 10.17 -4.29
N PHE A 312 -2.63 9.72 -4.61
CA PHE A 312 -2.04 8.51 -4.01
C PHE A 312 -0.99 8.77 -2.92
N LYS A 313 -0.64 10.02 -2.63
CA LYS A 313 0.41 10.35 -1.63
C LYS A 313 0.21 9.73 -0.25
N ASP A 314 -1.05 9.48 0.15
CA ASP A 314 -1.42 8.94 1.45
C ASP A 314 -1.70 7.43 1.43
N SER A 315 -1.52 6.77 0.27
CA SER A 315 -1.75 5.33 0.08
C SER A 315 -0.95 4.50 1.09
N LYS A 316 -1.56 3.41 1.55
CA LYS A 316 -0.93 2.45 2.50
C LYS A 316 -0.31 1.26 1.80
N ILE A 317 -0.71 1.02 0.56
CA ILE A 317 -0.14 -0.01 -0.30
C ILE A 317 0.65 0.65 -1.44
N PRO A 318 1.63 -0.08 -2.01
CA PRO A 318 2.29 0.34 -3.25
C PRO A 318 1.29 0.69 -4.35
N VAL A 319 1.58 1.73 -5.11
CA VAL A 319 0.76 2.18 -6.24
C VAL A 319 1.57 2.00 -7.51
N TYR A 320 1.09 1.10 -8.37
CA TYR A 320 1.68 0.77 -9.65
C TYR A 320 0.97 1.53 -10.77
N VAL A 321 1.57 2.65 -11.20
CA VAL A 321 0.99 3.54 -12.21
C VAL A 321 1.55 3.20 -13.58
N VAL A 322 0.70 2.72 -14.50
CA VAL A 322 1.09 2.47 -15.89
C VAL A 322 0.68 3.64 -16.77
N PHE A 323 1.67 4.35 -17.31
CA PHE A 323 1.50 5.54 -18.13
C PHE A 323 1.82 5.24 -19.58
N ILE A 324 0.81 5.26 -20.46
CA ILE A 324 0.98 4.97 -21.88
C ILE A 324 1.07 6.27 -22.69
N THR A 325 1.94 6.31 -23.70
CA THR A 325 2.13 7.46 -24.59
C THR A 325 2.75 7.04 -25.92
N ASP A 326 2.51 7.79 -27.00
CA ASP A 326 3.24 7.66 -28.27
C ASP A 326 4.43 8.63 -28.40
N GLY A 327 4.75 9.38 -27.35
CA GLY A 327 5.88 10.30 -27.31
C GLY A 327 5.45 11.76 -27.41
N GLY A 328 6.26 12.60 -28.08
CA GLY A 328 6.03 14.05 -28.13
C GLY A 328 6.34 14.78 -26.81
N ILE A 329 7.12 14.15 -25.94
CA ILE A 329 7.40 14.62 -24.59
C ILE A 329 8.44 15.73 -24.62
N SER A 330 8.00 16.95 -24.33
CA SER A 330 8.81 18.16 -24.38
C SER A 330 8.99 18.84 -23.01
N LYS A 331 8.15 18.51 -22.03
CA LYS A 331 8.13 19.15 -20.69
C LYS A 331 9.06 18.46 -19.69
N THR A 332 10.29 18.19 -20.10
CA THR A 332 11.29 17.42 -19.33
C THR A 332 11.44 17.86 -17.87
N ARG A 333 11.53 19.17 -17.61
CA ARG A 333 11.72 19.68 -16.25
C ARG A 333 10.53 19.38 -15.34
N ALA A 334 9.31 19.67 -15.80
CA ALA A 334 8.10 19.47 -15.01
C ALA A 334 7.84 17.97 -14.75
N ILE A 335 8.14 17.11 -15.73
CA ILE A 335 8.05 15.65 -15.55
C ILE A 335 9.07 15.17 -14.51
N LYS A 336 10.32 15.66 -14.56
CA LYS A 336 11.34 15.35 -13.53
C LYS A 336 10.91 15.82 -12.15
N ASP A 337 10.32 17.00 -12.05
CA ASP A 337 9.85 17.55 -10.77
C ASP A 337 8.72 16.68 -10.18
N ALA A 338 7.76 16.26 -11.00
CA ALA A 338 6.70 15.34 -10.59
C ALA A 338 7.25 13.97 -10.15
N ILE A 339 8.19 13.40 -10.90
CA ILE A 339 8.86 12.13 -10.56
C ILE A 339 9.62 12.27 -9.23
N ARG A 340 10.44 13.31 -9.07
CA ARG A 340 11.19 13.58 -7.83
C ARG A 340 10.26 13.71 -6.63
N ARG A 341 9.15 14.43 -6.80
CA ARG A 341 8.12 14.56 -5.77
C ARG A 341 7.52 13.19 -5.42
N SER A 342 7.11 12.42 -6.43
CA SER A 342 6.48 11.11 -6.27
C SER A 342 7.38 10.07 -5.59
N ALA A 343 8.70 10.17 -5.70
CA ALA A 343 9.66 9.28 -5.04
C ALA A 343 9.60 9.35 -3.50
N ASN A 344 8.90 10.33 -2.93
CA ASN A 344 8.65 10.42 -1.49
C ASN A 344 7.38 9.68 -1.04
N TYR A 345 6.64 9.08 -1.98
CA TYR A 345 5.37 8.40 -1.76
C TYR A 345 5.45 6.96 -2.31
N PRO A 346 4.51 6.06 -1.96
CA PRO A 346 4.52 4.68 -2.43
C PRO A 346 4.03 4.57 -3.89
N ILE A 347 4.60 5.37 -4.80
CA ILE A 347 4.17 5.46 -6.20
C ILE A 347 5.31 5.04 -7.11
N PHE A 348 5.07 4.03 -7.93
CA PHE A 348 5.97 3.58 -9.00
C PHE A 348 5.36 3.86 -10.37
N TRP A 349 6.14 4.42 -11.28
CA TRP A 349 5.71 4.75 -12.63
C TRP A 349 6.29 3.79 -13.66
N LYS A 350 5.42 3.04 -14.33
CA LYS A 350 5.77 2.29 -15.53
C LYS A 350 5.35 3.07 -16.77
N PHE A 351 6.32 3.68 -17.45
CA PHE A 351 6.07 4.35 -18.73
C PHE A 351 6.17 3.37 -19.88
N VAL A 352 5.17 3.43 -20.77
CA VAL A 352 5.02 2.51 -21.90
C VAL A 352 4.85 3.30 -23.19
N GLY A 353 5.86 3.22 -24.06
CA GLY A 353 5.80 3.80 -25.41
C GLY A 353 4.99 2.92 -26.36
N LEU A 354 4.00 3.47 -27.08
CA LEU A 354 3.14 2.73 -28.01
C LEU A 354 3.28 3.20 -29.47
N GLY A 355 4.10 2.50 -30.25
CA GLY A 355 4.20 2.68 -31.70
C GLY A 355 4.59 4.09 -32.15
N GLY A 356 5.30 4.81 -31.29
CA GLY A 356 5.66 6.21 -31.46
C GLY A 356 7.17 6.45 -31.53
N SER A 357 7.57 7.70 -31.49
CA SER A 357 9.00 8.08 -31.52
C SER A 357 9.23 9.34 -30.68
N SER A 358 10.48 9.62 -30.34
CA SER A 358 10.82 10.80 -29.52
C SER A 358 10.17 10.79 -28.13
N TYR A 359 10.34 9.68 -27.40
CA TYR A 359 9.91 9.54 -26.00
C TYR A 359 10.67 10.45 -25.01
N GLY A 360 11.60 11.27 -25.51
CA GLY A 360 12.24 12.35 -24.75
C GLY A 360 12.91 11.84 -23.48
N ILE A 361 12.59 12.49 -22.35
CA ILE A 361 13.17 12.16 -21.05
C ILE A 361 12.86 10.74 -20.58
N LEU A 362 11.80 10.10 -21.09
CA LEU A 362 11.43 8.76 -20.65
C LEU A 362 12.51 7.70 -20.95
N LYS A 363 13.32 7.90 -22.00
CA LYS A 363 14.43 6.99 -22.31
C LYS A 363 15.60 7.07 -21.35
N ASN A 364 15.70 8.17 -20.60
CA ASN A 364 16.84 8.50 -19.75
C ASN A 364 16.36 8.67 -18.30
N LEU A 365 15.35 7.89 -17.89
CA LEU A 365 14.86 7.90 -16.52
C LEU A 365 15.88 7.27 -15.56
N ASP A 366 16.59 6.24 -15.99
CA ASP A 366 17.63 5.60 -15.17
C ASP A 366 18.83 6.54 -14.91
N ASP A 367 19.06 7.51 -15.81
CA ASP A 367 20.06 8.58 -15.61
C ASP A 367 19.60 9.66 -14.61
N PHE A 368 18.34 9.60 -14.15
CA PHE A 368 17.75 10.56 -13.22
C PHE A 368 18.02 10.17 -11.76
N THR A 369 19.20 10.52 -11.27
CA THR A 369 19.66 10.21 -9.91
C THR A 369 19.23 11.22 -8.85
N ASP A 370 18.64 12.36 -9.24
CA ASP A 370 18.22 13.44 -8.35
C ASP A 370 16.80 13.20 -7.78
N ARG A 371 16.63 12.07 -7.09
CA ARG A 371 15.41 11.61 -6.40
C ARG A 371 15.76 10.63 -5.28
N ARG A 372 14.83 10.43 -4.33
CA ARG A 372 15.06 9.63 -3.10
C ARG A 372 15.28 8.14 -3.39
N VAL A 373 14.47 7.58 -4.28
CA VAL A 373 14.49 6.18 -4.73
C VAL A 373 14.19 6.13 -6.22
N ASP A 374 14.64 5.10 -6.92
CA ASP A 374 14.28 4.91 -8.32
C ASP A 374 12.86 4.33 -8.44
N ASN A 375 11.89 5.21 -8.64
CA ASN A 375 10.48 4.84 -8.73
C ASN A 375 9.93 4.87 -10.15
N THR A 376 10.76 4.70 -11.17
CA THR A 376 10.30 4.74 -12.56
C THR A 376 10.96 3.68 -13.41
N HIS A 377 10.26 3.22 -14.44
CA HIS A 377 10.89 2.47 -15.52
C HIS A 377 10.19 2.78 -16.84
N PHE A 378 10.95 2.77 -17.94
CA PHE A 378 10.42 2.98 -19.28
C PHE A 378 10.76 1.80 -20.20
N PHE A 379 9.79 1.39 -21.01
CA PHE A 379 10.06 0.58 -22.19
C PHE A 379 9.18 1.01 -23.37
N ALA A 380 9.68 0.80 -24.59
CA ALA A 380 8.96 1.07 -25.82
C ALA A 380 8.46 -0.22 -26.46
N MET A 381 7.26 -0.16 -27.02
CA MET A 381 6.66 -1.18 -27.88
C MET A 381 6.38 -0.57 -29.24
N ASP A 382 7.40 -0.59 -30.10
CA ASP A 382 7.30 -0.01 -31.43
C ASP A 382 6.40 -0.85 -32.36
N ASP A 383 6.37 -2.18 -32.18
CA ASP A 383 5.42 -3.08 -32.83
C ASP A 383 4.69 -3.95 -31.81
N PHE A 384 3.56 -3.44 -31.32
CA PHE A 384 2.67 -4.15 -30.41
C PHE A 384 2.17 -5.50 -30.96
N GLY A 385 2.06 -5.66 -32.29
CA GLY A 385 1.61 -6.92 -32.89
C GLY A 385 2.64 -8.06 -32.79
N SER A 386 3.91 -7.72 -32.59
CA SER A 386 5.04 -8.66 -32.58
C SER A 386 5.45 -9.15 -31.19
N ILE A 387 5.06 -8.44 -30.12
CA ILE A 387 5.46 -8.78 -28.75
C ILE A 387 4.55 -9.88 -28.20
N SER A 388 5.14 -10.92 -27.62
CA SER A 388 4.34 -11.93 -26.92
C SER A 388 3.81 -11.36 -25.59
N ASP A 389 2.67 -11.87 -25.15
CA ASP A 389 2.07 -11.43 -23.87
C ASP A 389 3.01 -11.66 -22.68
N GLU A 390 3.76 -12.78 -22.68
CA GLU A 390 4.70 -13.11 -21.61
C GLU A 390 5.84 -12.08 -21.54
N LYS A 391 6.40 -11.70 -22.70
CA LYS A 391 7.44 -10.68 -22.77
C LYS A 391 6.89 -9.31 -22.35
N LEU A 392 5.65 -9.00 -22.74
CA LEU A 392 4.98 -7.78 -22.33
C LEU A 392 4.77 -7.73 -20.81
N TYR A 393 4.30 -8.82 -20.19
CA TYR A 393 4.15 -8.88 -18.75
C TYR A 393 5.49 -8.78 -18.02
N ASP A 394 6.54 -9.44 -18.52
CA ASP A 394 7.88 -9.31 -17.95
C ASP A 394 8.39 -7.86 -18.00
N ASN A 395 8.26 -7.17 -19.14
CA ASN A 395 8.64 -5.76 -19.28
C ASN A 395 7.80 -4.81 -18.39
N LEU A 396 6.51 -5.11 -18.22
CA LEU A 396 5.65 -4.38 -17.30
C LEU A 396 6.18 -4.52 -15.87
N LEU A 397 6.50 -5.73 -15.43
CA LEU A 397 6.89 -5.98 -14.03
C LEU A 397 8.36 -5.65 -13.71
N GLU A 398 9.20 -5.43 -14.72
CA GLU A 398 10.60 -5.03 -14.58
C GLU A 398 10.79 -3.84 -13.63
N GLU A 399 11.85 -3.81 -12.83
CA GLU A 399 12.13 -2.79 -11.79
C GLU A 399 11.08 -2.60 -10.68
N PHE A 400 9.88 -3.16 -10.78
CA PHE A 400 8.86 -2.97 -9.74
C PHE A 400 9.24 -3.68 -8.45
N ARG A 401 9.72 -4.93 -8.54
CA ARG A 401 10.20 -5.68 -7.36
C ARG A 401 11.43 -5.02 -6.70
N PRO A 402 12.50 -4.68 -7.43
CA PRO A 402 13.62 -3.91 -6.90
C PRO A 402 13.19 -2.63 -6.16
N TRP A 403 12.28 -1.84 -6.75
CA TRP A 403 11.76 -0.62 -6.11
C TRP A 403 11.01 -0.91 -4.80
N ILE A 404 10.18 -1.96 -4.75
CA ILE A 404 9.51 -2.39 -3.51
C ILE A 404 10.55 -2.74 -2.43
N ASP A 405 11.59 -3.48 -2.81
CA ASP A 405 12.63 -3.91 -1.87
C ASP A 405 13.51 -2.74 -1.37
N GLU A 406 13.65 -1.66 -2.15
CA GLU A 406 14.35 -0.43 -1.75
C GLU A 406 13.50 0.51 -0.87
N THR A 407 12.18 0.41 -0.95
CA THR A 407 11.25 1.34 -0.27
C THR A 407 10.67 0.82 1.04
N LYS A 408 10.86 -0.46 1.35
CA LYS A 408 10.66 -1.05 2.68
C LYS A 408 11.82 -0.69 3.60
#